data_AF-A0A352ISE6-F1
#
_entry.id   AF-A0A352ISE6-F1
#
_cell.length_a   1.000
_cell.length_b   1.000
_cell.length_c   1.000
_cell.angle_alpha   90.00
_cell.angle_beta   90.00
_cell.angle_gamma   90.00
#
_symmetry.space_group_name_H-M   'P 1'
#
loop_
_entity.id
_entity.type
_entity.pdbx_description
1 polymer ?
#
loop_
_entity_poly.entity_id
_entity_poly.type
_entity_poly.pdbx_seq_one_letter_code
_entity_poly.pdbx_strand_id
1 'polypeptide(L)'
;TRSHAERRLFGLFFCFLFVIAVALSLFGSLLPFPSGGFSIQRSFLCVLIVLLGVLGAWAFLTTPGFIEENLWPLTMVLSIGGLIFAHAFISNSHFRWIEPGLYVGFLGCIVLFGGLLGKSLSLKSLLEPMSVILGACVALYGAMSLNYYGFSLSDRDVKIADHLPWGFVNIRYWSQVATWLLPLLPLALINGLARRSRLWVLLVVLGGAIWIWMILLSSARGTVVSLLVGTVCAFVIFRHAVLPWLKLFGLLLLCGGIFWLVLSGLMPALLGVSFEGREL
;
A
#
# COMPACT_ATOMS: atom_id res chain seq x y z
N THR A 1 -27.25 22.64 -5.25
CA THR A 1 -26.31 23.25 -4.27
C THR A 1 -26.13 22.39 -3.02
N ARG A 2 -27.16 21.72 -2.46
CA ARG A 2 -26.99 20.72 -1.38
C ARG A 2 -26.02 19.55 -1.71
N SER A 3 -25.93 19.14 -2.98
CA SER A 3 -25.11 17.98 -3.38
C SER A 3 -23.58 18.15 -3.31
N HIS A 4 -23.02 19.37 -3.36
CA HIS A 4 -21.56 19.54 -3.38
C HIS A 4 -20.92 19.43 -1.99
N ALA A 5 -21.56 20.02 -0.97
CA ALA A 5 -21.07 19.96 0.41
C ALA A 5 -21.15 18.53 0.97
N GLU A 6 -22.27 17.83 0.72
CA GLU A 6 -22.47 16.44 1.11
C GLU A 6 -21.44 15.51 0.46
N ARG A 7 -21.19 15.66 -0.85
CA ARG A 7 -20.14 14.89 -1.56
C ARG A 7 -18.74 15.16 -1.03
N ARG A 8 -18.44 16.40 -0.63
CA ARG A 8 -17.14 16.77 -0.04
C ARG A 8 -16.96 16.16 1.34
N LEU A 9 -17.99 16.24 2.20
CA LEU A 9 -17.98 15.63 3.53
C LEU A 9 -17.83 14.11 3.44
N PHE A 10 -18.57 13.49 2.53
CA PHE A 10 -18.47 12.07 2.25
C PHE A 10 -17.06 11.67 1.81
N GLY A 11 -16.48 12.40 0.86
CA GLY A 11 -15.11 12.16 0.41
C GLY A 11 -14.10 12.30 1.55
N LEU A 12 -14.21 13.33 2.39
CA LEU A 12 -13.37 13.51 3.58
C LEU A 12 -13.48 12.34 4.55
N PHE A 13 -14.70 11.89 4.85
CA PHE A 13 -14.94 10.76 5.73
C PHE A 13 -14.32 9.48 5.17
N PHE A 14 -14.46 9.23 3.86
CA PHE A 14 -13.83 8.09 3.21
C PHE A 14 -12.29 8.17 3.26
N CYS A 15 -11.71 9.34 2.98
CA CYS A 15 -10.26 9.57 3.07
C CYS A 15 -9.76 9.29 4.49
N PHE A 16 -10.49 9.76 5.49
CA PHE A 16 -10.18 9.52 6.90
C PHE A 16 -10.19 8.03 7.24
N LEU A 17 -11.23 7.29 6.83
CA LEU A 17 -11.29 5.84 7.03
C LEU A 17 -10.16 5.10 6.30
N PHE A 18 -9.79 5.53 5.09
CA PHE A 18 -8.66 4.96 4.36
C PHE A 18 -7.33 5.18 5.08
N VAL A 19 -7.10 6.39 5.59
CA VAL A 19 -5.90 6.70 6.40
C VAL A 19 -5.88 5.86 7.68
N ILE A 20 -7.02 5.68 8.35
CA ILE A 20 -7.13 4.77 9.49
C ILE A 20 -6.77 3.34 9.09
N ALA A 21 -7.27 2.84 7.97
CA ALA A 21 -6.96 1.48 7.51
C ALA A 21 -5.45 1.30 7.27
N VAL A 22 -4.79 2.27 6.62
CA VAL A 22 -3.34 2.24 6.38
C VAL A 22 -2.57 2.34 7.70
N ALA A 23 -2.94 3.29 8.56
CA ALA A 23 -2.29 3.47 9.86
C ALA A 23 -2.42 2.21 10.73
N LEU A 24 -3.61 1.62 10.79
CA LEU A 24 -3.86 0.39 11.53
C LEU A 24 -3.10 -0.80 10.91
N SER A 25 -2.97 -0.86 9.58
CA SER A 25 -2.18 -1.90 8.93
C SER A 25 -0.69 -1.81 9.28
N LEU A 26 -0.11 -0.61 9.31
CA LEU A 26 1.33 -0.41 9.52
C LEU A 26 1.72 -0.36 11.00
N PHE A 27 0.85 0.23 11.82
CA PHE A 27 1.16 0.60 13.20
C PHE A 27 0.26 -0.10 14.22
N GLY A 28 -0.59 -1.03 13.79
CA GLY A 28 -1.55 -1.71 14.67
C GLY A 28 -0.91 -2.44 15.86
N SER A 29 0.33 -2.91 15.73
CA SER A 29 1.04 -3.54 16.85
C SER A 29 1.55 -2.56 17.92
N LEU A 30 1.55 -1.25 17.65
CA LEU A 30 1.85 -0.21 18.65
C LEU A 30 0.67 0.04 19.59
N LEU A 31 -0.53 -0.38 19.20
CA LEU A 31 -1.73 -0.17 20.00
C LEU A 31 -1.83 -1.25 21.09
N PRO A 32 -2.09 -0.86 22.36
CA PRO A 32 -2.17 -1.79 23.48
C PRO A 32 -3.49 -2.55 23.43
N PHE A 33 -3.56 -3.57 22.58
CA PHE A 33 -4.75 -4.40 22.42
C PHE A 33 -4.79 -5.56 23.43
N PRO A 34 -5.94 -5.81 24.10
CA PRO A 34 -6.02 -6.75 25.22
C PRO A 34 -5.95 -8.25 24.87
N SER A 35 -6.14 -8.68 23.62
CA SER A 35 -6.24 -10.12 23.25
C SER A 35 -5.31 -10.58 22.12
N GLY A 36 -4.14 -9.97 22.01
CA GLY A 36 -3.18 -10.23 20.92
C GLY A 36 -3.46 -9.30 19.73
N GLY A 37 -2.50 -8.40 19.46
CA GLY A 37 -2.72 -7.24 18.60
C GLY A 37 -3.21 -7.56 17.18
N PHE A 38 -2.72 -8.64 16.57
CA PHE A 38 -3.03 -8.95 15.18
C PHE A 38 -4.48 -9.39 14.93
N SER A 39 -5.07 -10.18 15.83
CA SER A 39 -6.45 -10.67 15.66
C SER A 39 -7.45 -9.51 15.70
N ILE A 40 -7.26 -8.58 16.64
CA ILE A 40 -8.08 -7.37 16.75
C ILE A 40 -7.86 -6.47 15.53
N GLN A 41 -6.61 -6.24 15.13
CA GLN A 41 -6.26 -5.46 13.94
C GLN A 41 -6.98 -5.97 12.68
N ARG A 42 -6.97 -7.30 12.45
CA ARG A 42 -7.67 -7.92 11.32
C ARG A 42 -9.18 -7.69 11.38
N SER A 43 -9.80 -7.89 12.53
CA SER A 43 -11.25 -7.68 12.70
C SER A 43 -11.64 -6.22 12.40
N PHE A 44 -10.86 -5.24 12.87
CA PHE A 44 -11.07 -3.84 12.54
C PHE A 44 -10.92 -3.56 11.04
N LEU A 45 -9.91 -4.12 10.37
CA LEU A 45 -9.73 -3.96 8.92
C LEU A 45 -10.88 -4.57 8.12
N CYS A 46 -11.41 -5.73 8.54
CA CYS A 46 -12.60 -6.32 7.92
C CYS A 46 -13.83 -5.40 8.05
N VAL A 47 -14.07 -4.84 9.25
CA VAL A 47 -15.16 -3.89 9.46
C VAL A 47 -14.98 -2.64 8.60
N LEU A 48 -13.75 -2.12 8.49
CA LEU A 48 -13.45 -0.97 7.64
C LEU A 48 -13.73 -1.26 6.16
N ILE A 49 -13.35 -2.44 5.63
CA ILE A 49 -13.67 -2.82 4.24
C ILE A 49 -15.18 -2.86 4.03
N VAL A 50 -15.96 -3.43 4.96
CA VAL A 50 -17.42 -3.46 4.85
C VAL A 50 -18.00 -2.04 4.84
N LEU A 51 -17.55 -1.18 5.76
CA LEU A 51 -18.01 0.21 5.83
C LEU A 51 -17.66 0.98 4.54
N LEU A 52 -16.42 0.89 4.08
CA LEU A 52 -15.97 1.51 2.83
C LEU A 52 -16.75 0.98 1.62
N GLY A 53 -17.06 -0.33 1.61
CA GLY A 53 -17.86 -0.96 0.57
C GLY A 53 -19.29 -0.44 0.53
N VAL A 54 -19.96 -0.37 1.68
CA VAL A 54 -21.32 0.18 1.80
C VAL A 54 -21.36 1.65 1.37
N LEU A 55 -20.40 2.46 1.83
CA LEU A 55 -20.29 3.86 1.45
C LEU A 55 -20.03 4.00 -0.06
N GLY A 56 -19.11 3.21 -0.61
CA GLY A 56 -18.82 3.19 -2.04
C GLY A 56 -20.03 2.80 -2.88
N ALA A 57 -20.80 1.80 -2.45
CA ALA A 57 -22.03 1.36 -3.12
C ALA A 57 -23.12 2.43 -3.05
N TRP A 58 -23.28 3.09 -1.91
CA TRP A 58 -24.21 4.22 -1.79
C TRP A 58 -23.83 5.36 -2.75
N ALA A 59 -22.54 5.70 -2.82
CA ALA A 59 -22.05 6.74 -3.70
C ALA A 59 -22.17 6.37 -5.19
N PHE A 60 -22.00 5.09 -5.53
CA PHE A 60 -22.30 4.53 -6.85
C PHE A 60 -23.76 4.74 -7.26
N LEU A 61 -24.70 4.40 -6.37
CA LEU A 61 -26.14 4.51 -6.63
C LEU A 61 -26.63 5.96 -6.73
N THR A 62 -25.95 6.90 -6.06
CA THR A 62 -26.38 8.30 -5.96
C THR A 62 -25.66 9.24 -6.94
N THR A 63 -24.67 8.75 -7.69
CA THR A 63 -23.88 9.56 -8.62
C THR A 63 -24.28 9.28 -10.08
N PRO A 64 -24.97 10.21 -10.76
CA PRO A 64 -25.35 10.04 -12.16
C PRO A 64 -24.14 9.81 -13.08
N GLY A 65 -24.29 8.90 -14.05
CA GLY A 65 -23.26 8.57 -15.04
C GLY A 65 -22.01 7.89 -14.46
N PHE A 66 -22.04 7.43 -13.19
CA PHE A 66 -20.87 6.79 -12.57
C PHE A 66 -20.43 5.53 -13.34
N ILE A 67 -21.38 4.68 -13.73
CA ILE A 67 -21.13 3.42 -14.44
C ILE A 67 -20.45 3.67 -15.78
N GLU A 68 -20.99 4.59 -16.59
CA GLU A 68 -20.49 4.86 -17.94
C GLU A 68 -19.03 5.32 -17.92
N GLU A 69 -18.68 6.19 -16.97
CA GLU A 69 -17.32 6.71 -16.83
C GLU A 69 -16.34 5.73 -16.16
N ASN A 70 -16.85 4.74 -15.42
CA ASN A 70 -16.04 3.75 -14.69
C ASN A 70 -16.29 2.33 -15.20
N LEU A 71 -16.76 2.16 -16.43
CA LEU A 71 -17.10 0.84 -16.97
C LEU A 71 -15.88 -0.07 -17.04
N TRP A 72 -14.75 0.45 -17.54
CA TRP A 72 -13.49 -0.29 -17.64
C TRP A 72 -13.00 -0.82 -16.28
N PRO A 73 -12.80 0.01 -15.22
CA PRO A 73 -12.32 -0.52 -13.95
C PRO A 73 -13.35 -1.42 -13.26
N LEU A 74 -14.66 -1.16 -13.42
CA LEU A 74 -15.71 -2.03 -12.90
C LEU A 74 -15.70 -3.41 -13.56
N THR A 75 -15.61 -3.47 -14.89
CA THR A 75 -15.50 -4.75 -15.63
C THR A 75 -14.23 -5.52 -15.26
N MET A 76 -13.12 -4.82 -15.00
CA MET A 76 -11.89 -5.45 -14.51
C MET A 76 -12.10 -6.08 -13.12
N VAL A 77 -12.72 -5.37 -12.18
CA VAL A 77 -13.03 -5.90 -10.84
C VAL A 77 -13.98 -7.10 -10.92
N LEU A 78 -15.00 -7.05 -11.78
CA LEU A 78 -15.93 -8.16 -11.96
C LEU A 78 -15.25 -9.38 -12.59
N SER A 79 -14.38 -9.18 -13.58
CA SER A 79 -13.67 -10.27 -14.26
C SER A 79 -12.66 -10.93 -13.34
N ILE A 80 -11.80 -10.14 -12.69
CA ILE A 80 -10.84 -10.64 -11.70
C ILE A 80 -11.59 -11.26 -10.52
N GLY A 81 -12.65 -10.62 -10.06
CA GLY A 81 -13.47 -11.14 -8.96
C GLY A 81 -14.11 -12.48 -9.30
N GLY A 82 -14.63 -12.65 -10.52
CA GLY A 82 -15.13 -13.92 -11.02
C GLY A 82 -14.07 -15.02 -10.98
N LEU A 83 -12.83 -14.73 -11.39
CA LEU A 83 -11.71 -15.68 -11.31
C LEU A 83 -11.34 -16.03 -9.87
N ILE A 84 -11.31 -15.05 -8.95
CA ILE A 84 -11.03 -15.28 -7.53
C ILE A 84 -12.15 -16.12 -6.90
N PHE A 85 -13.41 -15.83 -7.22
CA PHE A 85 -14.55 -16.64 -6.77
C PHE A 85 -14.56 -18.05 -7.38
N ALA A 86 -14.09 -18.22 -8.61
CA ALA A 86 -13.95 -19.55 -9.21
C ALA A 86 -13.00 -20.45 -8.39
N HIS A 87 -11.95 -19.87 -7.79
CA HIS A 87 -11.06 -20.61 -6.89
C HIS A 87 -11.77 -21.14 -5.63
N ALA A 88 -12.82 -20.45 -5.15
CA ALA A 88 -13.61 -20.87 -3.99
C ALA A 88 -14.27 -22.25 -4.19
N PHE A 89 -14.61 -22.60 -5.44
CA PHE A 89 -15.23 -23.89 -5.76
C PHE A 89 -14.27 -25.07 -5.68
N ILE A 90 -12.96 -24.83 -5.78
CA ILE A 90 -11.92 -25.87 -5.78
C ILE A 90 -11.22 -25.93 -4.40
N SER A 91 -11.33 -24.87 -3.60
CA SER A 91 -10.69 -24.79 -2.29
C SER A 91 -11.43 -25.57 -1.20
N ASN A 92 -10.67 -26.34 -0.41
CA ASN A 92 -11.14 -27.06 0.76
C ASN A 92 -11.01 -26.26 2.07
N SER A 93 -10.67 -24.97 1.99
CA SER A 93 -10.56 -24.12 3.18
C SER A 93 -11.93 -23.82 3.79
N HIS A 94 -12.02 -23.78 5.13
CA HIS A 94 -13.20 -23.31 5.85
C HIS A 94 -13.58 -21.86 5.47
N PHE A 95 -12.62 -21.06 4.99
CA PHE A 95 -12.81 -19.66 4.61
C PHE A 95 -12.92 -19.44 3.09
N ARG A 96 -13.18 -20.51 2.32
CA ARG A 96 -13.18 -20.49 0.84
C ARG A 96 -14.04 -19.40 0.18
N TRP A 97 -15.10 -18.94 0.83
CA TRP A 97 -15.96 -17.86 0.32
C TRP A 97 -15.62 -16.48 0.88
N ILE A 98 -15.11 -16.45 2.11
CA ILE A 98 -14.85 -15.22 2.86
C ILE A 98 -13.63 -14.51 2.26
N GLU A 99 -12.54 -15.24 1.99
CA GLU A 99 -11.32 -14.65 1.43
C GLU A 99 -11.57 -14.02 0.03
N PRO A 100 -12.18 -14.72 -0.95
CA PRO A 100 -12.59 -14.12 -2.22
C PRO A 100 -13.48 -12.90 -2.06
N GLY A 101 -14.50 -12.98 -1.19
CA GLY A 101 -15.41 -11.87 -0.93
C GLY A 101 -14.68 -10.62 -0.42
N LEU A 102 -13.71 -10.79 0.48
CA LEU A 102 -12.89 -9.68 0.99
C LEU A 102 -11.96 -9.11 -0.09
N TYR A 103 -11.35 -9.94 -0.94
CA TYR A 103 -10.53 -9.44 -2.06
C TYR A 103 -11.35 -8.65 -3.08
N VAL A 104 -12.51 -9.17 -3.48
CA VAL A 104 -13.40 -8.48 -4.42
C VAL A 104 -13.97 -7.21 -3.80
N GLY A 105 -14.35 -7.25 -2.53
CA GLY A 105 -14.79 -6.08 -1.78
C GLY A 105 -13.70 -5.01 -1.71
N PHE A 106 -12.46 -5.39 -1.42
CA PHE A 106 -11.31 -4.49 -1.39
C PHE A 106 -11.06 -3.84 -2.76
N LEU A 107 -10.99 -4.62 -3.84
CA LEU A 107 -10.83 -4.09 -5.21
C LEU A 107 -12.00 -3.18 -5.62
N GLY A 108 -13.22 -3.57 -5.26
CA GLY A 108 -14.42 -2.77 -5.47
C GLY A 108 -14.33 -1.42 -4.76
N CYS A 109 -13.91 -1.39 -3.49
CA CYS A 109 -13.73 -0.15 -2.74
C CYS A 109 -12.75 0.81 -3.44
N ILE A 110 -11.65 0.29 -4.02
CA ILE A 110 -10.67 1.11 -4.75
C ILE A 110 -11.30 1.76 -5.99
N VAL A 111 -12.03 0.98 -6.80
CA VAL A 111 -12.67 1.51 -8.02
C VAL A 111 -13.76 2.52 -7.67
N LEU A 112 -14.60 2.20 -6.69
CA LEU A 112 -15.67 3.08 -6.24
C LEU A 112 -15.10 4.40 -5.72
N PHE A 113 -14.07 4.35 -4.89
CA PHE A 113 -13.43 5.55 -4.36
C PHE A 113 -12.71 6.36 -5.43
N GLY A 114 -11.90 5.69 -6.27
CA GLY A 114 -11.17 6.33 -7.37
C GLY A 114 -12.10 7.05 -8.34
N GLY A 115 -13.23 6.42 -8.70
CA GLY A 115 -14.24 7.03 -9.58
C GLY A 115 -14.88 8.28 -8.96
N LEU A 116 -15.15 8.28 -7.65
CA LEU A 116 -15.73 9.43 -6.95
C LEU A 116 -14.74 10.60 -6.86
N LEU A 117 -13.48 10.30 -6.56
CA LEU A 117 -12.40 11.29 -6.55
C LEU A 117 -12.19 11.91 -7.94
N GLY A 118 -12.33 11.12 -9.01
CA GLY A 118 -12.19 11.57 -10.39
C GLY A 118 -13.23 12.61 -10.80
N LYS A 119 -14.47 12.49 -10.31
CA LYS A 119 -15.61 13.34 -10.70
C LYS A 119 -15.65 14.73 -10.07
N SER A 120 -15.02 14.93 -8.91
CA SER A 120 -15.14 16.20 -8.19
C SER A 120 -13.81 16.94 -8.09
N LEU A 121 -13.74 18.12 -8.68
CA LEU A 121 -12.64 19.07 -8.49
C LEU A 121 -12.38 19.37 -7.00
N SER A 122 -13.44 19.40 -6.18
CA SER A 122 -13.32 19.62 -4.73
C SER A 122 -12.77 18.42 -3.96
N LEU A 123 -12.78 17.22 -4.57
CA LEU A 123 -12.20 16.01 -3.99
C LEU A 123 -10.78 15.76 -4.49
N LYS A 124 -10.43 16.27 -5.69
CA LYS A 124 -9.04 16.29 -6.16
C LYS A 124 -8.11 17.05 -5.22
N SER A 125 -8.60 18.09 -4.54
CA SER A 125 -7.83 18.78 -3.49
C SER A 125 -7.54 17.93 -2.25
N LEU A 126 -8.20 16.77 -2.08
CA LEU A 126 -7.89 15.81 -1.01
C LEU A 126 -6.75 14.86 -1.39
N LEU A 127 -6.46 14.68 -2.68
CA LEU A 127 -5.40 13.77 -3.14
C LEU A 127 -4.02 14.21 -2.65
N GLU A 128 -3.78 15.52 -2.65
CA GLU A 128 -2.51 16.10 -2.19
C GLU A 128 -2.24 15.79 -0.71
N PRO A 129 -3.09 16.19 0.26
CA PRO A 129 -2.85 15.86 1.67
C PRO A 129 -2.85 14.35 1.92
N MET A 130 -3.68 13.56 1.21
CA MET A 130 -3.64 12.10 1.32
C MET A 130 -2.28 11.53 0.92
N SER A 131 -1.73 11.94 -0.22
CA SER A 131 -0.43 11.46 -0.68
C SER A 131 0.69 11.80 0.31
N VAL A 132 0.61 12.97 0.96
CA VAL A 132 1.55 13.40 2.00
C VAL A 132 1.40 12.55 3.24
N ILE A 133 0.18 12.29 3.72
CA ILE A 133 -0.05 11.43 4.88
C ILE A 133 0.47 10.02 4.62
N LEU A 134 0.16 9.43 3.45
CA LEU A 134 0.64 8.10 3.09
C LEU A 134 2.16 8.04 2.95
N GLY A 135 2.77 9.06 2.34
CA GLY A 135 4.22 9.19 2.25
C GLY A 135 4.88 9.28 3.63
N ALA A 136 4.26 10.01 4.57
CA ALA A 136 4.73 10.10 5.95
C ALA A 136 4.62 8.76 6.66
N CYS A 137 3.49 8.04 6.52
CA CYS A 137 3.33 6.70 7.08
C CYS A 137 4.40 5.72 6.57
N VAL A 138 4.68 5.73 5.27
CA VAL A 138 5.71 4.89 4.66
C VAL A 138 7.11 5.27 5.15
N ALA A 139 7.44 6.56 5.22
CA ALA A 139 8.72 7.04 5.74
C ALA A 139 8.93 6.67 7.22
N LEU A 140 7.91 6.88 8.06
CA LEU A 140 7.96 6.51 9.48
C LEU A 140 8.12 5.00 9.67
N TYR A 141 7.34 4.20 8.94
CA TYR A 141 7.47 2.74 8.99
C TYR A 141 8.86 2.27 8.53
N GLY A 142 9.40 2.88 7.46
CA GLY A 142 10.75 2.61 6.98
C GLY A 142 11.82 2.94 8.03
N ALA A 143 11.73 4.12 8.66
CA ALA A 143 12.65 4.51 9.72
C ALA A 143 12.61 3.53 10.92
N MET A 144 11.42 3.10 11.34
CA MET A 144 11.28 2.09 12.40
C MET A 144 11.87 0.74 12.00
N SER A 145 11.82 0.39 10.70
CA SER A 145 12.43 -0.85 10.19
C SER A 145 13.95 -0.84 10.31
N LEU A 146 14.60 0.33 10.15
CA LEU A 146 16.04 0.46 10.35
C LEU A 146 16.46 0.28 11.81
N ASN A 147 15.62 0.67 12.79
CA ASN A 147 15.91 0.40 14.19
C ASN A 147 15.98 -1.10 14.46
N TYR A 148 15.03 -1.86 13.89
CA TYR A 148 15.01 -3.32 14.03
C TYR A 148 16.20 -3.98 13.33
N TYR A 149 16.57 -3.47 12.16
CA TYR A 149 17.81 -3.87 11.50
C TYR A 149 19.04 -3.67 12.39
N GLY A 150 19.15 -2.52 13.07
CA GLY A 150 20.21 -2.25 14.03
C GLY A 150 20.27 -3.30 15.15
N PHE A 151 19.11 -3.66 15.73
CA PHE A 151 19.03 -4.72 16.73
C PHE A 151 19.41 -6.11 16.17
N SER A 152 19.01 -6.41 14.93
CA SER A 152 19.37 -7.68 14.28
C SER A 152 20.87 -7.81 13.98
N LEU A 153 21.59 -6.69 13.87
CA LEU A 153 23.06 -6.72 13.76
C LEU A 153 23.74 -6.95 15.11
N SER A 154 23.11 -6.56 16.22
CA SER A 154 23.65 -6.79 17.56
C SER A 154 23.40 -8.21 18.08
N ASP A 155 22.24 -8.81 17.76
CA ASP A 155 21.94 -10.20 18.09
C ASP A 155 22.33 -11.14 16.94
N ARG A 156 23.31 -12.01 17.17
CA ARG A 156 23.92 -12.89 16.15
C ARG A 156 22.96 -13.90 15.49
N ASP A 157 21.73 -14.04 15.99
CA ASP A 157 20.77 -15.07 15.57
C ASP A 157 19.45 -14.52 14.98
N VAL A 158 19.29 -13.20 14.81
CA VAL A 158 18.02 -12.62 14.35
C VAL A 158 18.02 -12.44 12.83
N LYS A 159 17.32 -13.34 12.12
CA LYS A 159 16.98 -13.14 10.71
C LYS A 159 15.94 -12.03 10.59
N ILE A 160 16.30 -10.92 9.93
CA ILE A 160 15.40 -9.78 9.66
C ILE A 160 14.11 -10.23 8.94
N ALA A 161 14.22 -11.23 8.05
CA ALA A 161 13.08 -11.75 7.31
C ALA A 161 12.02 -12.39 8.22
N ASP A 162 12.45 -12.94 9.36
CA ASP A 162 11.57 -13.59 10.34
C ASP A 162 10.91 -12.57 11.28
N HIS A 163 11.44 -11.35 11.33
CA HIS A 163 11.00 -10.31 12.25
C HIS A 163 10.81 -8.98 11.51
N LEU A 164 9.68 -8.88 10.81
CA LEU A 164 9.20 -7.56 10.41
C LEU A 164 8.87 -6.74 11.64
N PRO A 165 9.18 -5.44 11.61
CA PRO A 165 9.33 -4.67 12.81
C PRO A 165 7.97 -4.44 13.50
N TRP A 166 6.88 -4.20 12.75
CA TRP A 166 5.59 -3.81 13.34
C TRP A 166 4.41 -4.11 12.39
N GLY A 167 3.22 -4.36 12.95
CA GLY A 167 1.94 -4.41 12.24
C GLY A 167 1.61 -5.66 11.44
N PHE A 168 2.58 -6.57 11.23
CA PHE A 168 2.39 -7.77 10.41
C PHE A 168 2.99 -9.01 11.08
N VAL A 169 2.22 -10.11 11.09
CA VAL A 169 2.66 -11.42 11.59
C VAL A 169 3.49 -12.18 10.53
N ASN A 170 3.39 -11.80 9.26
CA ASN A 170 4.08 -12.47 8.17
C ASN A 170 4.43 -11.48 7.05
N ILE A 171 5.61 -11.68 6.45
CA ILE A 171 6.11 -10.92 5.30
C ILE A 171 5.17 -10.89 4.10
N ARG A 172 4.38 -11.95 3.91
CA ARG A 172 3.36 -12.02 2.85
C ARG A 172 2.28 -10.95 3.00
N TYR A 173 1.85 -10.64 4.23
CA TYR A 173 0.84 -9.61 4.45
C TYR A 173 1.43 -8.21 4.27
N TRP A 174 2.65 -8.00 4.76
CA TRP A 174 3.37 -6.76 4.55
C TRP A 174 3.63 -6.50 3.05
N SER A 175 4.04 -7.52 2.29
CA SER A 175 4.37 -7.39 0.88
C SER A 175 3.14 -7.01 0.03
N GLN A 176 1.96 -7.50 0.41
CA GLN A 176 0.70 -7.06 -0.22
C GLN A 176 0.49 -5.55 -0.01
N VAL A 177 0.64 -5.05 1.21
CA VAL A 177 0.50 -3.62 1.51
C VAL A 177 1.56 -2.78 0.79
N ALA A 178 2.81 -3.26 0.73
CA ALA A 178 3.89 -2.63 -0.04
C ALA A 178 3.56 -2.49 -1.53
N THR A 179 2.92 -3.50 -2.11
CA THR A 179 2.47 -3.47 -3.52
C THR A 179 1.54 -2.29 -3.80
N TRP A 180 0.69 -1.92 -2.84
CA TRP A 180 -0.27 -0.83 -2.98
C TRP A 180 0.31 0.54 -2.62
N LEU A 181 1.17 0.62 -1.59
CA LEU A 181 1.68 1.90 -1.09
C LEU A 181 2.86 2.44 -1.89
N LEU A 182 3.76 1.59 -2.40
CA LEU A 182 4.93 2.02 -3.15
C LEU A 182 4.59 2.84 -4.40
N PRO A 183 3.59 2.43 -5.23
CA PRO A 183 3.16 3.23 -6.37
C PRO A 183 2.61 4.62 -6.01
N LEU A 184 2.24 4.86 -4.75
CA LEU A 184 1.71 6.15 -4.30
C LEU A 184 2.81 7.13 -3.88
N LEU A 185 4.03 6.65 -3.58
CA LEU A 185 5.15 7.52 -3.16
C LEU A 185 5.57 8.54 -4.23
N PRO A 186 5.68 8.19 -5.52
CA PRO A 186 5.95 9.19 -6.54
C PRO A 186 4.89 10.31 -6.57
N LEU A 187 3.62 10.01 -6.27
CA LEU A 187 2.57 11.04 -6.18
C LEU A 187 2.83 12.00 -5.02
N ALA A 188 3.27 11.48 -3.88
CA ALA A 188 3.68 12.26 -2.71
C ALA A 188 4.88 13.19 -2.98
N LEU A 189 5.72 12.85 -3.97
CA LEU A 189 6.85 13.66 -4.44
C LEU A 189 6.48 14.65 -5.55
N ILE A 190 5.44 14.38 -6.34
CA ILE A 190 4.96 15.27 -7.40
C ILE A 190 4.11 16.41 -6.82
N ASN A 191 3.33 16.14 -5.76
CA ASN A 191 2.38 17.11 -5.21
C ASN A 191 3.06 18.34 -4.58
N GLY A 192 2.54 19.51 -4.92
CA GLY A 192 3.26 20.79 -4.96
C GLY A 192 3.56 21.45 -3.62
N LEU A 193 2.75 21.22 -2.58
CA LEU A 193 2.96 21.82 -1.26
C LEU A 193 4.17 21.20 -0.53
N ALA A 194 4.29 19.87 -0.55
CA ALA A 194 5.32 19.16 0.20
C ALA A 194 6.66 19.07 -0.55
N ARG A 195 6.64 19.03 -1.89
CA ARG A 195 7.86 18.99 -2.74
C ARG A 195 8.83 20.14 -2.50
N ARG A 196 8.35 21.30 -2.02
CA ARG A 196 9.19 22.46 -1.71
C ARG A 196 10.18 22.21 -0.57
N SER A 197 9.87 21.29 0.34
CA SER A 197 10.75 20.94 1.45
C SER A 197 11.76 19.87 1.02
N ARG A 198 13.05 20.21 1.07
CA ARG A 198 14.13 19.23 0.83
C ARG A 198 14.09 18.08 1.83
N LEU A 199 13.72 18.38 3.08
CA LEU A 199 13.56 17.37 4.13
C LEU A 199 12.44 16.38 3.78
N TRP A 200 11.30 16.86 3.28
CA TRP A 200 10.21 16.01 2.84
C TRP A 200 10.64 15.05 1.72
N VAL A 201 11.28 15.59 0.68
CA VAL A 201 11.77 14.78 -0.44
C VAL A 201 12.74 13.72 0.06
N LEU A 202 13.67 14.09 0.95
CA LEU A 202 14.62 13.16 1.54
C LEU A 202 13.91 12.06 2.32
N LEU A 203 12.97 12.40 3.21
CA LEU A 203 12.24 11.43 4.03
C LEU A 203 11.46 10.42 3.17
N VAL A 204 10.75 10.89 2.14
CA VAL A 204 9.97 10.00 1.27
C VAL A 204 10.87 9.12 0.41
N VAL A 205 11.98 9.67 -0.12
CA VAL A 205 12.93 8.89 -0.92
C VAL A 205 13.63 7.84 -0.07
N LEU A 206 14.12 8.19 1.12
CA LEU A 206 14.73 7.24 2.05
C LEU A 206 13.72 6.19 2.51
N GLY A 207 12.51 6.61 2.89
CA GLY A 207 11.42 5.72 3.26
C GLY A 207 11.09 4.71 2.16
N GLY A 208 10.91 5.18 0.93
CA GLY A 208 10.66 4.32 -0.22
C GLY A 208 11.83 3.40 -0.54
N ALA A 209 13.08 3.88 -0.45
CA ALA A 209 14.27 3.08 -0.66
C ALA A 209 14.36 1.92 0.36
N ILE A 210 14.07 2.18 1.64
CA ILE A 210 14.04 1.15 2.68
C ILE A 210 12.95 0.10 2.38
N TRP A 211 11.78 0.51 1.89
CA TRP A 211 10.72 -0.43 1.49
C TRP A 211 11.12 -1.30 0.30
N ILE A 212 11.76 -0.73 -0.71
CA ILE A 212 12.30 -1.51 -1.83
C ILE A 212 13.39 -2.47 -1.35
N TRP A 213 14.28 -2.01 -0.47
CA TRP A 213 15.28 -2.89 0.14
C TRP A 213 14.64 -4.07 0.86
N MET A 214 13.60 -3.85 1.67
CA MET A 214 12.87 -4.92 2.35
C MET A 214 12.18 -5.89 1.38
N ILE A 215 11.64 -5.42 0.24
CA ILE A 215 11.10 -6.30 -0.82
C ILE A 215 12.18 -7.20 -1.41
N LEU A 216 13.35 -6.64 -1.69
CA LEU A 216 14.49 -7.39 -2.23
C LEU A 216 15.02 -8.39 -1.20
N LEU A 217 15.11 -8.00 0.06
CA LEU A 217 15.54 -8.85 1.17
C LEU A 217 14.58 -10.03 1.38
N SER A 218 13.28 -9.78 1.29
CA SER A 218 12.23 -10.80 1.52
C SER A 218 11.96 -11.70 0.32
N SER A 219 12.64 -11.48 -0.82
CA SER A 219 12.35 -12.19 -2.07
C SER A 219 10.85 -12.22 -2.40
N ALA A 220 10.14 -11.10 -2.19
CA ALA A 220 8.70 -11.00 -2.40
C ALA A 220 8.31 -11.02 -3.90
N ARG A 221 8.45 -12.18 -4.55
CA ARG A 221 8.26 -12.39 -6.00
C ARG A 221 6.92 -11.84 -6.50
N GLY A 222 5.84 -12.07 -5.74
CA GLY A 222 4.51 -11.58 -6.09
C GLY A 222 4.41 -10.06 -6.15
N THR A 223 5.06 -9.35 -5.23
CA THR A 223 5.12 -7.89 -5.22
C THR A 223 5.95 -7.37 -6.38
N VAL A 224 7.13 -7.96 -6.64
CA VAL A 224 7.99 -7.56 -7.77
C VAL A 224 7.25 -7.70 -9.11
N VAL A 225 6.61 -8.85 -9.35
CA VAL A 225 5.83 -9.08 -10.56
C VAL A 225 4.65 -8.11 -10.65
N SER A 226 3.93 -7.88 -9.55
CA SER A 226 2.78 -6.96 -9.54
C SER A 226 3.19 -5.52 -9.81
N LEU A 227 4.31 -5.06 -9.24
CA LEU A 227 4.84 -3.71 -9.50
C LEU A 227 5.31 -3.57 -10.94
N LEU A 228 5.95 -4.59 -11.52
CA LEU A 228 6.37 -4.59 -12.91
C LEU A 228 5.16 -4.50 -13.86
N VAL A 229 4.21 -5.43 -13.72
CA VAL A 229 2.98 -5.47 -14.53
C VAL A 229 2.18 -4.19 -14.35
N GLY A 230 1.99 -3.73 -13.11
CA GLY A 230 1.27 -2.49 -12.80
C GLY A 230 1.94 -1.26 -13.43
N THR A 231 3.27 -1.19 -13.41
CA THR A 231 4.05 -0.11 -14.04
C THR A 231 3.88 -0.11 -15.56
N VAL A 232 3.93 -1.29 -16.20
CA VAL A 232 3.69 -1.44 -17.65
C VAL A 232 2.26 -1.04 -18.01
N CYS A 233 1.27 -1.52 -17.27
CA CYS A 233 -0.13 -1.15 -17.47
C CYS A 233 -0.33 0.38 -17.33
N ALA A 234 0.26 0.99 -16.30
CA ALA A 234 0.19 2.44 -16.10
C ALA A 234 0.81 3.19 -17.29
N PHE A 235 1.95 2.72 -17.82
CA PHE A 235 2.55 3.30 -19.01
C PHE A 235 1.70 3.13 -20.27
N VAL A 236 1.08 1.97 -20.50
CA VAL A 236 0.22 1.73 -21.66
C VAL A 236 -1.03 2.62 -21.61
N ILE A 237 -1.66 2.74 -20.44
CA ILE A 237 -2.90 3.50 -20.24
C ILE A 237 -2.65 5.01 -20.29
N PHE A 238 -1.67 5.51 -19.52
CA PHE A 238 -1.43 6.95 -19.36
C PHE A 238 -0.33 7.51 -20.28
N ARG A 239 0.43 6.63 -20.96
CA ARG A 239 1.47 6.99 -21.95
C ARG A 239 2.45 8.02 -21.40
N HIS A 240 2.65 9.13 -22.11
CA HIS A 240 3.59 10.16 -21.70
C HIS A 240 3.23 10.86 -20.39
N ALA A 241 1.95 10.83 -19.97
CA ALA A 241 1.52 11.48 -18.74
C ALA A 241 2.09 10.80 -17.47
N VAL A 242 2.46 9.51 -17.54
CA VAL A 242 3.05 8.78 -16.40
C VAL A 242 4.57 8.98 -16.30
N LEU A 243 5.22 9.63 -17.26
CA LEU A 243 6.69 9.77 -17.25
C LEU A 243 7.26 10.43 -15.98
N PRO A 244 6.68 11.51 -15.42
CA PRO A 244 7.17 12.09 -14.17
C PRO A 244 7.10 11.08 -13.02
N TRP A 245 6.01 10.30 -12.97
CA TRP A 245 5.82 9.25 -11.99
C TRP A 245 6.84 8.12 -12.16
N LEU A 246 7.08 7.66 -13.40
CA LEU A 246 8.05 6.61 -13.72
C LEU A 246 9.49 7.01 -13.34
N LYS A 247 9.88 8.25 -13.60
CA LYS A 247 11.22 8.75 -13.23
C LYS A 247 11.44 8.69 -11.72
N LEU A 248 10.44 9.11 -10.95
CA LEU A 248 10.51 9.09 -9.49
C LEU A 248 10.43 7.66 -8.95
N PHE A 249 9.58 6.80 -9.53
CA PHE A 249 9.52 5.39 -9.14
C PHE A 249 10.85 4.67 -9.44
N GLY A 250 11.45 4.94 -10.60
CA GLY A 250 12.78 4.45 -10.96
C GLY A 250 13.88 4.94 -10.02
N LEU A 251 13.81 6.19 -9.55
CA LEU A 251 14.70 6.71 -8.51
C LEU A 251 14.56 5.93 -7.20
N LEU A 252 13.32 5.65 -6.76
CA LEU A 252 13.08 4.84 -5.55
C LEU A 252 13.64 3.42 -5.70
N LEU A 253 13.47 2.80 -6.87
CA LEU A 253 14.04 1.48 -7.17
C LEU A 253 15.57 1.50 -7.12
N LEU A 254 16.20 2.51 -7.73
CA LEU A 254 17.65 2.67 -7.73
C LEU A 254 18.19 2.87 -6.30
N CYS A 255 17.61 3.79 -5.55
CA CYS A 255 17.99 4.03 -4.16
C CYS A 255 17.77 2.79 -3.29
N GLY A 256 16.66 2.07 -3.49
CA GLY A 256 16.40 0.82 -2.78
C GLY A 256 17.37 -0.30 -3.12
N GLY A 257 17.78 -0.42 -4.39
CA GLY A 257 18.83 -1.34 -4.82
C GLY A 257 20.18 -1.01 -4.20
N ILE A 258 20.54 0.27 -4.11
CA ILE A 258 21.75 0.72 -3.40
C ILE A 258 21.66 0.36 -1.91
N PHE A 259 20.51 0.63 -1.26
CA PHE A 259 20.28 0.25 0.13
C PHE A 259 20.42 -1.26 0.33
N TRP A 260 19.94 -2.07 -0.61
CA TRP A 260 20.11 -3.52 -0.57
C TRP A 260 21.58 -3.93 -0.67
N LEU A 261 22.35 -3.38 -1.60
CA LEU A 261 23.79 -3.66 -1.69
C LEU A 261 24.55 -3.27 -0.39
N VAL A 262 24.21 -2.11 0.17
CA VAL A 262 24.89 -1.58 1.36
C VAL A 262 24.48 -2.33 2.62
N LEU A 263 23.19 -2.44 2.92
CA LEU A 263 22.69 -3.02 4.17
C LEU A 263 22.70 -4.54 4.17
N SER A 264 22.51 -5.19 3.02
CA SER A 264 22.50 -6.66 2.95
C SER A 264 23.85 -7.25 2.51
N GLY A 265 24.70 -6.48 1.84
CA GLY A 265 26.02 -6.93 1.37
C GLY A 265 27.18 -6.34 2.17
N LEU A 266 27.36 -5.02 2.08
CA LEU A 266 28.54 -4.34 2.60
C LEU A 266 28.59 -4.31 4.14
N MET A 267 27.50 -3.96 4.81
CA MET A 267 27.44 -3.85 6.27
C MET A 267 27.75 -5.19 6.97
N PRO A 268 27.12 -6.33 6.61
CA PRO A 268 27.48 -7.63 7.18
C PRO A 268 28.95 -8.01 6.95
N ALA A 269 29.47 -7.76 5.74
CA ALA A 269 30.85 -8.06 5.39
C ALA A 269 31.85 -7.24 6.23
N LEU A 270 31.57 -5.96 6.48
CA LEU A 270 32.39 -5.11 7.34
C LEU A 270 32.34 -5.53 8.81
N LEU A 271 31.20 -6.05 9.28
CA LEU A 271 31.02 -6.49 10.66
C LEU A 271 31.49 -7.94 10.91
N GLY A 272 31.92 -8.65 9.86
CA GLY A 272 32.31 -10.06 9.95
C GLY A 272 31.16 -10.98 10.34
N VAL A 273 29.91 -10.54 10.14
CA VAL A 273 28.71 -11.32 10.44
C VAL A 273 28.30 -12.07 9.18
N SER A 274 28.24 -13.40 9.24
CA SER A 274 27.69 -14.22 8.17
C SER A 274 26.19 -13.98 8.08
N PHE A 275 25.75 -13.26 7.05
CA PHE A 275 24.34 -13.16 6.74
C PHE A 275 23.86 -14.49 6.14
N GLU A 276 23.46 -15.44 7.00
CA GLU A 276 22.71 -16.65 6.61
C GLU A 276 21.26 -16.27 6.22
N GLY A 277 21.15 -15.47 5.15
CA GLY A 277 19.90 -15.15 4.45
C GLY A 277 19.93 -15.61 3.00
N ARG A 278 20.93 -16.39 2.60
CA ARG A 278 21.04 -17.01 1.28
C ARG A 278 20.62 -18.47 1.36
N GLU A 279 19.34 -18.73 1.47
CA GLU A 279 18.79 -19.89 0.79
C GLU A 279 17.89 -19.36 -0.33
N LEU A 280 18.32 -19.66 -1.56
CA LEU A 280 17.75 -19.23 -2.85
C LEU A 280 16.34 -19.77 -3.08
#